data_AF-H0J6M8-F1
#
_entry.id   AF-H0J6M8-F1
#
_cell.length_a   1.000
_cell.length_b   1.000
_cell.length_c   1.000
_cell.angle_alpha   90.00
_cell.angle_beta   90.00
_cell.angle_gamma   90.00
#
_symmetry.space_group_name_H-M   'P 1'
#
loop_
_entity.id
_entity.type
_entity.pdbx_description
1 polymer ?
#
loop_
_entity_poly.entity_id
_entity_poly.type
_entity_poly.pdbx_seq_one_letter_code
_entity_poly.pdbx_strand_id
1 'polypeptide(L)'
;VIKHAWHEDIGFRAAQIRNKAVSISDGEYLIFLDGDCILPHSFITDHVHLSQPGFFVPGSRLKLSENYTYQLINNGVPHQFQRNEIVKLWLKRKIKRVHPIFRMPANSSFRFKRKNKWQGAVTCNLSLWRKDFFDINGFNNDFIGWGLEDSDLVIRLMNNNIYRKDGKFYSYVMHLHHKEASRLNESENYAKFKLSLEKGTTFCTFGVNDMAKESNELI
;
A
#
# COMPACT_ATOMS: atom_id res chain seq x y z
N VAL A 1 -16.42 8.39 -11.22
CA VAL A 1 -15.62 8.26 -12.45
C VAL A 1 -14.57 7.19 -12.22
N ILE A 2 -14.35 6.30 -13.18
CA ILE A 2 -13.23 5.34 -13.16
C ILE A 2 -12.23 5.83 -14.20
N LYS A 3 -10.97 5.99 -13.77
CA LYS A 3 -9.85 6.37 -14.64
C LYS A 3 -8.89 5.20 -14.73
N HIS A 4 -8.29 4.98 -15.89
CA HIS A 4 -7.36 3.89 -16.14
C HIS A 4 -6.00 4.46 -16.53
N ALA A 5 -4.96 4.08 -15.78
CA ALA A 5 -3.57 4.39 -16.10
C ALA A 5 -2.90 3.13 -16.64
N TRP A 6 -2.18 3.26 -17.76
CA TRP A 6 -1.48 2.16 -18.40
C TRP A 6 -0.10 2.62 -18.88
N HIS A 7 0.84 1.66 -18.95
CA HIS A 7 2.17 1.82 -19.51
C HIS A 7 2.62 0.48 -20.10
N GLU A 8 3.54 0.51 -21.05
CA GLU A 8 4.05 -0.70 -21.71
C GLU A 8 4.76 -1.64 -20.72
N ASP A 9 4.63 -2.94 -20.93
CA ASP A 9 5.32 -3.96 -20.14
C ASP A 9 6.78 -4.10 -20.60
N ILE A 10 7.65 -3.33 -19.96
CA ILE A 10 9.12 -3.45 -20.07
C ILE A 10 9.72 -3.88 -18.72
N GLY A 11 8.96 -4.65 -17.95
CA GLY A 11 9.35 -5.14 -16.63
C GLY A 11 8.56 -4.54 -15.48
N PHE A 12 8.87 -5.02 -14.26
CA PHE A 12 8.13 -4.68 -13.05
C PHE A 12 8.44 -3.25 -12.60
N ARG A 13 7.55 -2.30 -12.93
CA ARG A 13 7.67 -0.86 -12.61
C ARG A 13 6.50 -0.36 -11.78
N ALA A 14 6.26 -1.03 -10.64
CA ALA A 14 5.12 -0.73 -9.76
C ALA A 14 5.11 0.73 -9.26
N ALA A 15 6.28 1.28 -8.92
CA ALA A 15 6.44 2.68 -8.54
C ALA A 15 5.89 3.64 -9.61
N GLN A 16 6.31 3.44 -10.87
CA GLN A 16 5.97 4.32 -11.98
C GLN A 16 4.47 4.28 -12.31
N ILE A 17 3.86 3.10 -12.38
CA ILE A 17 2.43 3.00 -12.70
C ILE A 17 1.55 3.54 -11.57
N ARG A 18 1.97 3.39 -10.31
CA ARG A 18 1.29 4.01 -9.15
C ARG A 18 1.39 5.54 -9.23
N ASN A 19 2.55 6.09 -9.56
CA ASN A 19 2.73 7.53 -9.80
C ASN A 19 1.82 8.03 -10.94
N LYS A 20 1.76 7.31 -12.07
CA LYS A 20 0.90 7.66 -13.21
C LYS A 20 -0.59 7.59 -12.85
N ALA A 21 -1.01 6.62 -12.05
CA ALA A 21 -2.38 6.55 -11.56
C ALA A 21 -2.72 7.73 -10.63
N VAL A 22 -1.79 8.13 -9.75
CA VAL A 22 -1.97 9.28 -8.86
C VAL A 22 -2.06 10.58 -9.65
N SER A 23 -1.21 10.78 -10.67
CA SER A 23 -1.20 12.03 -11.47
C SER A 23 -2.54 12.30 -12.15
N ILE A 24 -3.23 11.25 -12.63
CA ILE A 24 -4.55 11.37 -13.26
C ILE A 24 -5.72 11.30 -12.26
N SER A 25 -5.48 10.96 -10.99
CA SER A 25 -6.51 10.90 -9.95
C SER A 25 -6.81 12.28 -9.34
N ASP A 26 -8.02 12.48 -8.81
CA ASP A 26 -8.46 13.78 -8.26
C ASP A 26 -8.64 13.79 -6.73
N GLY A 27 -8.53 12.62 -6.08
CA GLY A 27 -8.79 12.49 -4.64
C GLY A 27 -7.70 13.13 -3.76
N GLU A 28 -8.11 13.86 -2.73
CA GLU A 28 -7.20 14.46 -1.74
C GLU A 28 -6.59 13.43 -0.78
N TYR A 29 -7.27 12.31 -0.58
CA TYR A 29 -6.79 11.20 0.23
C TYR A 29 -6.57 9.98 -0.66
N LEU A 30 -5.33 9.50 -0.72
CA LEU A 30 -4.92 8.38 -1.57
C LEU A 30 -4.99 7.08 -0.76
N ILE A 31 -5.59 6.05 -1.34
CA ILE A 31 -5.61 4.69 -0.79
C ILE A 31 -5.02 3.76 -1.86
N PHE A 32 -3.90 3.13 -1.55
CA PHE A 32 -3.25 2.13 -2.38
C PHE A 32 -3.77 0.74 -2.03
N LEU A 33 -3.97 -0.06 -3.08
CA LEU A 33 -4.51 -1.41 -3.02
C LEU A 33 -3.95 -2.24 -4.20
N ASP A 34 -3.60 -3.49 -3.94
CA ASP A 34 -3.19 -4.43 -4.99
C ASP A 34 -4.42 -5.15 -5.60
N GLY A 35 -4.33 -5.51 -6.88
CA GLY A 35 -5.42 -6.13 -7.63
C GLY A 35 -5.81 -7.55 -7.18
N ASP A 36 -5.02 -8.15 -6.29
CA ASP A 36 -5.21 -9.50 -5.73
C ASP A 36 -5.79 -9.48 -4.30
N CYS A 37 -6.42 -8.37 -3.92
CA CYS A 37 -7.00 -8.16 -2.60
C CYS A 37 -8.53 -8.11 -2.64
N ILE A 38 -9.17 -8.85 -1.74
CA ILE A 38 -10.60 -8.78 -1.45
C ILE A 38 -10.82 -7.85 -0.26
N LEU A 39 -11.81 -6.96 -0.40
CA LEU A 39 -12.07 -5.87 0.53
C LEU A 39 -13.28 -6.15 1.43
N PRO A 40 -13.26 -5.69 2.70
CA PRO A 40 -14.48 -5.54 3.48
C PRO A 40 -15.29 -4.32 3.01
N HIS A 41 -16.61 -4.32 3.23
CA HIS A 41 -17.48 -3.18 2.91
C HIS A 41 -17.01 -1.86 3.55
N SER A 42 -16.45 -1.93 4.76
CA SER A 42 -15.96 -0.77 5.50
C SER A 42 -14.60 -0.25 5.04
N PHE A 43 -13.97 -0.82 4.00
CA PHE A 43 -12.57 -0.53 3.65
C PHE A 43 -12.29 0.96 3.49
N ILE A 44 -13.02 1.65 2.62
CA ILE A 44 -12.83 3.09 2.36
C ILE A 44 -13.14 3.90 3.63
N THR A 45 -14.29 3.64 4.27
CA THR A 45 -14.67 4.35 5.50
C THR A 45 -13.68 4.15 6.64
N ASP A 46 -13.03 2.98 6.72
CA ASP A 46 -12.05 2.67 7.74
C ASP A 46 -10.76 3.50 7.54
N HIS A 47 -10.33 3.69 6.30
CA HIS A 47 -9.21 4.57 5.96
C HIS A 47 -9.55 6.04 6.23
N VAL A 48 -10.74 6.50 5.85
CA VAL A 48 -11.19 7.88 6.10
C VAL A 48 -11.25 8.17 7.61
N HIS A 49 -11.80 7.28 8.43
CA HIS A 49 -11.82 7.45 9.89
C HIS A 49 -10.43 7.44 10.54
N LEU A 50 -9.46 6.75 9.92
CA LEU A 50 -8.08 6.76 10.40
C LEU A 50 -7.28 7.96 9.91
N SER A 51 -7.72 8.62 8.83
CA SER A 51 -7.02 9.75 8.24
C SER A 51 -6.75 10.85 9.27
N GLN A 52 -5.56 11.43 9.20
CA GLN A 52 -5.13 12.52 10.07
C GLN A 52 -3.99 13.27 9.37
N PRO A 53 -4.02 14.60 9.26
CA PRO A 53 -2.91 15.37 8.72
C PRO A 53 -1.60 15.07 9.45
N GLY A 54 -0.49 14.99 8.72
CA GLY A 54 0.82 14.63 9.27
C GLY A 54 1.01 13.12 9.50
N PHE A 55 0.08 12.27 9.02
CA PHE A 55 0.19 10.82 9.16
C PHE A 55 -0.21 10.03 7.92
N PHE A 56 0.58 8.99 7.62
CA PHE A 56 0.19 7.89 6.73
C PHE A 56 -0.36 6.70 7.53
N VAL A 57 -1.23 5.91 6.91
CA VAL A 57 -1.98 4.81 7.55
C VAL A 57 -1.75 3.49 6.81
N PRO A 58 -0.84 2.64 7.31
CA PRO A 58 -0.70 1.27 6.84
C PRO A 58 -1.74 0.37 7.54
N GLY A 59 -2.52 -0.36 6.76
CA GLY A 59 -3.49 -1.33 7.25
C GLY A 59 -2.96 -2.76 7.34
N SER A 60 -3.88 -3.70 7.56
CA SER A 60 -3.56 -5.12 7.72
C SER A 60 -3.73 -5.90 6.42
N ARG A 61 -2.81 -6.81 6.16
CA ARG A 61 -2.95 -7.82 5.12
C ARG A 61 -3.12 -9.20 5.74
N LEU A 62 -4.23 -9.86 5.43
CA LEU A 62 -4.50 -11.26 5.78
C LEU A 62 -4.25 -12.13 4.55
N LYS A 63 -3.11 -12.80 4.50
CA LYS A 63 -2.77 -13.74 3.42
C LYS A 63 -3.66 -14.98 3.54
N LEU A 64 -4.36 -15.30 2.45
CA LEU A 64 -5.10 -16.55 2.32
C LEU A 64 -4.14 -17.72 2.06
N SER A 65 -4.57 -18.94 2.38
CA SER A 65 -3.87 -20.15 1.94
C SER A 65 -4.01 -20.35 0.44
N GLU A 66 -3.04 -21.04 -0.15
CA GLU A 66 -3.06 -21.40 -1.57
C GLU A 66 -4.32 -22.18 -1.95
N ASN A 67 -4.62 -23.26 -1.22
CA ASN A 67 -5.81 -24.09 -1.46
C ASN A 67 -7.11 -23.27 -1.40
N TYR A 68 -7.22 -22.33 -0.45
CA TYR A 68 -8.43 -21.51 -0.37
C TYR A 68 -8.50 -20.48 -1.49
N THR A 69 -7.37 -19.92 -1.90
CA THR A 69 -7.28 -19.03 -3.06
C THR A 69 -7.77 -19.73 -4.33
N TYR A 70 -7.29 -20.96 -4.58
CA TYR A 70 -7.78 -21.78 -5.71
C TYR A 70 -9.28 -22.04 -5.64
N GLN A 71 -9.81 -22.38 -4.46
CA GLN A 71 -11.25 -22.57 -4.27
C GLN A 71 -12.05 -21.29 -4.61
N LEU A 72 -11.57 -20.13 -4.19
CA LEU A 72 -12.25 -18.86 -4.48
C LEU A 72 -12.21 -18.49 -5.97
N ILE A 73 -11.08 -18.72 -6.63
CA ILE A 73 -10.96 -18.44 -8.07
C ILE A 73 -11.90 -19.34 -8.87
N ASN A 74 -11.99 -20.63 -8.54
CA ASN A 74 -12.81 -21.59 -9.27
C ASN A 74 -14.31 -21.46 -8.97
N ASN A 75 -14.68 -21.13 -7.74
CA ASN A 75 -16.08 -21.08 -7.30
C ASN A 75 -16.68 -19.66 -7.32
N GLY A 76 -15.89 -18.66 -7.69
CA GLY A 76 -16.25 -17.25 -7.61
C GLY A 76 -15.72 -16.59 -6.35
N VAL A 77 -15.04 -15.45 -6.54
CA VAL A 77 -14.54 -14.63 -5.44
C VAL A 77 -15.73 -13.91 -4.82
N PRO A 78 -15.96 -14.05 -3.49
CA PRO A 78 -17.05 -13.35 -2.83
C PRO A 78 -16.83 -11.86 -2.99
N HIS A 79 -17.89 -11.13 -3.32
CA HIS A 79 -17.83 -9.68 -3.48
C HIS A 79 -17.36 -8.96 -2.22
N GLN A 80 -17.52 -9.56 -1.04
CA GLN A 80 -17.21 -8.96 0.24
C GLN A 80 -16.77 -10.00 1.27
N PHE A 81 -15.95 -9.55 2.21
CA PHE A 81 -15.57 -10.33 3.38
C PHE A 81 -15.97 -9.61 4.67
N GLN A 82 -16.61 -10.33 5.59
CA GLN A 82 -17.02 -9.77 6.88
C GLN A 82 -16.03 -10.13 8.01
N ARG A 83 -15.90 -9.24 9.00
CA ARG A 83 -14.93 -9.43 10.09
C ARG A 83 -15.22 -10.66 10.95
N ASN A 84 -16.49 -11.02 11.12
CA ASN A 84 -16.92 -12.22 11.85
C ASN A 84 -16.48 -13.53 11.18
N GLU A 85 -16.24 -13.53 9.87
CA GLU A 85 -15.77 -14.69 9.13
C GLU A 85 -14.29 -15.02 9.38
N ILE A 86 -13.50 -14.07 9.92
CA ILE A 86 -12.07 -14.24 10.17
C ILE A 86 -11.82 -15.43 11.11
N VAL A 87 -12.60 -15.57 12.19
CA VAL A 87 -12.47 -16.69 13.13
C VAL A 87 -12.70 -18.02 12.42
N LYS A 88 -13.77 -18.11 11.62
CA LYS A 88 -14.15 -19.32 10.88
C LYS A 88 -13.06 -19.69 9.86
N LEU A 89 -12.51 -18.71 9.13
CA LEU A 89 -11.42 -18.96 8.20
C LEU A 89 -10.16 -19.45 8.91
N TRP A 90 -9.83 -18.85 10.06
CA TRP A 90 -8.66 -19.24 10.83
C TRP A 90 -8.77 -20.66 11.40
N LEU A 91 -9.92 -21.01 11.99
CA LEU A 91 -10.21 -22.36 12.47
C LEU A 91 -10.08 -23.39 11.34
N LYS A 92 -10.51 -23.03 10.12
CA LYS A 92 -10.35 -23.86 8.91
C LYS A 92 -8.95 -23.80 8.29
N ARG A 93 -7.96 -23.16 8.94
CA ARG A 93 -6.59 -22.98 8.45
C ARG A 93 -6.49 -22.28 7.07
N LYS A 94 -7.48 -21.45 6.74
CA LYS A 94 -7.54 -20.68 5.48
C LYS A 94 -6.76 -19.36 5.55
N ILE A 95 -6.48 -18.88 6.76
CA ILE A 95 -5.65 -17.70 7.03
C ILE A 95 -4.73 -17.98 8.22
N LYS A 96 -3.57 -17.32 8.27
CA LYS A 96 -2.58 -17.49 9.36
C LYS A 96 -2.76 -16.50 10.51
N ARG A 97 -3.35 -15.33 10.26
CA ARG A 97 -3.45 -14.23 11.22
C ARG A 97 -4.90 -13.89 11.49
N VAL A 98 -5.18 -13.51 12.74
CA VAL A 98 -6.52 -13.22 13.24
C VAL A 98 -6.64 -11.84 13.87
N HIS A 99 -5.56 -11.06 13.89
CA HIS A 99 -5.53 -9.79 14.59
C HIS A 99 -6.66 -8.81 14.16
N PRO A 100 -7.16 -8.78 12.90
CA PRO A 100 -8.28 -7.91 12.54
C PRO A 100 -9.64 -8.35 13.09
N ILE A 101 -9.77 -9.44 13.86
CA ILE A 101 -11.02 -9.75 14.58
C ILE A 101 -11.35 -8.60 15.55
N PHE A 102 -10.34 -8.12 16.28
CA PHE A 102 -10.51 -7.01 17.20
C PHE A 102 -10.58 -5.70 16.41
N ARG A 103 -11.57 -4.87 16.72
CA ARG A 103 -11.72 -3.53 16.17
C ARG A 103 -11.40 -2.50 17.24
N MET A 104 -10.15 -2.05 17.26
CA MET A 104 -9.71 -1.04 18.22
C MET A 104 -10.13 0.37 17.74
N PRO A 105 -10.50 1.34 18.60
CA PRO A 105 -10.95 2.65 18.15
C PRO A 105 -9.92 3.40 17.28
N ALA A 106 -10.42 4.24 16.35
CA ALA A 106 -9.57 5.02 15.44
C ALA A 106 -8.78 6.13 16.15
N ASN A 107 -9.32 6.64 17.26
CA ASN A 107 -8.74 7.68 18.11
C ASN A 107 -7.87 7.13 19.27
N SER A 108 -7.65 5.81 19.35
CA SER A 108 -6.84 5.21 20.42
C SER A 108 -5.37 5.65 20.35
N SER A 109 -4.78 5.98 21.50
CA SER A 109 -3.35 6.32 21.58
C SER A 109 -2.42 5.18 21.13
N PHE A 110 -2.89 3.92 21.17
CA PHE A 110 -2.14 2.76 20.68
C PHE A 110 -1.72 2.91 19.21
N ARG A 111 -2.52 3.64 18.41
CA ARG A 111 -2.27 3.91 16.99
C ARG A 111 -0.91 4.55 16.74
N PHE A 112 -0.37 5.27 17.74
CA PHE A 112 0.89 6.02 17.64
C PHE A 112 2.08 5.31 18.28
N LYS A 113 1.92 4.10 18.87
CA LYS A 113 3.05 3.34 19.46
C LYS A 113 4.18 3.04 18.46
N ARG A 114 3.85 3.02 17.17
CA ARG A 114 4.78 2.77 16.07
C ARG A 114 5.01 4.00 15.19
N LYS A 115 4.77 5.21 15.72
CA LYS A 115 4.87 6.49 14.99
C LYS A 115 6.15 6.60 14.15
N ASN A 116 7.29 6.23 14.74
CA ASN A 116 8.62 6.32 14.13
C ASN A 116 9.10 5.00 13.50
N LYS A 117 8.19 4.08 13.14
CA LYS A 117 8.54 2.79 12.53
C LYS A 117 8.03 2.70 11.10
N TRP A 118 8.95 2.68 10.15
CA TRP A 118 8.66 2.51 8.74
C TRP A 118 8.26 1.06 8.39
N GLN A 119 8.78 0.07 9.12
CA GLN A 119 8.63 -1.34 8.76
C GLN A 119 7.16 -1.80 8.72
N GLY A 120 6.84 -2.58 7.70
CA GLY A 120 5.52 -3.19 7.52
C GLY A 120 4.43 -2.18 7.17
N ALA A 121 4.80 -1.09 6.50
CA ALA A 121 3.90 -0.31 5.65
C ALA A 121 4.12 -0.78 4.20
N VAL A 122 3.06 -1.21 3.55
CA VAL A 122 3.08 -1.79 2.20
C VAL A 122 1.85 -1.34 1.45
N THR A 123 1.98 -1.07 0.15
CA THR A 123 0.96 -0.44 -0.69
C THR A 123 -0.27 -1.29 -0.95
N CYS A 124 -0.23 -2.60 -0.64
CA CYS A 124 -1.44 -3.44 -0.68
C CYS A 124 -2.55 -2.98 0.28
N ASN A 125 -2.20 -2.18 1.30
CA ASN A 125 -3.12 -1.52 2.20
C ASN A 125 -2.41 -0.33 2.87
N LEU A 126 -2.30 0.78 2.15
CA LEU A 126 -1.66 2.01 2.62
C LEU A 126 -2.48 3.21 2.18
N SER A 127 -2.65 4.19 3.06
CA SER A 127 -3.25 5.48 2.68
C SER A 127 -2.48 6.67 3.22
N LEU A 128 -2.54 7.79 2.52
CA LEU A 128 -1.92 9.05 2.90
C LEU A 128 -2.57 10.23 2.17
N TRP A 129 -2.27 11.44 2.62
CA TRP A 129 -2.71 12.64 1.94
C TRP A 129 -1.98 12.83 0.62
N ARG A 130 -2.73 13.27 -0.40
CA ARG A 130 -2.20 13.64 -1.71
C ARG A 130 -1.10 14.68 -1.56
N LYS A 131 -1.30 15.71 -0.73
CA LYS A 131 -0.29 16.74 -0.47
C LYS A 131 1.04 16.12 -0.03
N ASP A 132 1.01 15.28 1.01
CA ASP A 132 2.20 14.61 1.54
C ASP A 132 2.90 13.73 0.47
N PHE A 133 2.12 13.10 -0.42
CA PHE A 133 2.66 12.31 -1.53
C PHE A 133 3.40 13.19 -2.55
N PHE A 134 2.83 14.32 -2.95
CA PHE A 134 3.45 15.24 -3.92
C PHE A 134 4.63 16.02 -3.32
N ASP A 135 4.58 16.36 -2.03
CA ASP A 135 5.68 17.04 -1.33
C ASP A 135 6.99 16.23 -1.38
N ILE A 136 6.92 14.90 -1.53
CA ILE A 136 8.10 14.02 -1.66
C ILE A 136 8.36 13.52 -3.08
N ASN A 137 7.60 13.99 -4.07
CA ASN A 137 7.58 13.50 -5.46
C ASN A 137 7.10 12.05 -5.65
N GLY A 138 6.20 11.56 -4.79
CA GLY A 138 5.59 10.24 -4.94
C GLY A 138 6.56 9.09 -4.77
N PHE A 139 6.34 7.97 -5.47
CA PHE A 139 7.29 6.85 -5.49
C PHE A 139 8.55 7.23 -6.28
N ASN A 140 9.70 6.64 -5.91
CA ASN A 140 10.89 6.77 -6.72
C ASN A 140 10.83 5.77 -7.89
N ASN A 141 10.75 6.30 -9.11
CA ASN A 141 10.63 5.50 -10.34
C ASN A 141 11.90 4.68 -10.65
N ASP A 142 13.03 5.00 -10.02
CA ASP A 142 14.27 4.22 -10.14
C ASP A 142 14.17 2.82 -9.51
N PHE A 143 13.13 2.55 -8.70
CA PHE A 143 12.88 1.20 -8.17
C PHE A 143 12.24 0.33 -9.26
N ILE A 144 13.09 -0.50 -9.88
CA ILE A 144 12.72 -1.45 -10.92
C ILE A 144 12.84 -2.87 -10.35
N GLY A 145 11.90 -3.74 -10.68
CA GLY A 145 11.84 -5.06 -10.08
C GLY A 145 11.15 -5.04 -8.72
N TRP A 146 11.14 -6.20 -8.06
CA TRP A 146 10.42 -6.35 -6.81
C TRP A 146 11.16 -5.71 -5.63
N GLY A 147 10.44 -4.91 -4.84
CA GLY A 147 10.79 -4.62 -3.45
C GLY A 147 11.35 -3.22 -3.17
N LEU A 148 11.11 -2.79 -1.93
CA LEU A 148 11.62 -1.60 -1.25
C LEU A 148 11.13 -0.24 -1.78
N GLU A 149 10.36 -0.19 -2.86
CA GLU A 149 9.72 1.03 -3.34
C GLU A 149 8.72 1.60 -2.32
N ASP A 150 7.97 0.71 -1.66
CA ASP A 150 7.05 1.07 -0.58
C ASP A 150 7.79 1.61 0.65
N SER A 151 8.91 0.98 0.99
CA SER A 151 9.72 1.35 2.15
C SER A 151 10.41 2.69 1.93
N ASP A 152 10.92 2.94 0.71
CA ASP A 152 11.50 4.21 0.29
C ASP A 152 10.48 5.35 0.39
N LEU A 153 9.27 5.16 -0.15
CA LEU A 153 8.18 6.13 -0.02
C LEU A 153 7.95 6.49 1.45
N VAL A 154 7.80 5.48 2.31
CA VAL A 154 7.51 5.68 3.74
C VAL A 154 8.64 6.36 4.49
N ILE A 155 9.89 6.03 4.19
CA ILE A 155 11.06 6.72 4.77
C ILE A 155 11.09 8.18 4.37
N ARG A 156 10.87 8.50 3.08
CA ARG A 156 10.85 9.89 2.61
C ARG A 156 9.71 10.70 3.24
N LEU A 157 8.54 10.10 3.44
CA LEU A 157 7.46 10.71 4.22
C LEU A 157 7.91 11.04 5.65
N MET A 158 8.53 10.08 6.32
CA MET A 158 9.00 10.25 7.70
C MET A 158 10.10 11.32 7.83
N ASN A 159 10.99 11.40 6.85
CA ASN A 159 12.02 12.45 6.77
C ASN A 159 11.40 13.85 6.53
N ASN A 160 10.17 13.93 6.02
CA ASN A 160 9.35 15.15 5.92
C ASN A 160 8.35 15.32 7.08
N ASN A 161 8.60 14.70 8.24
CA ASN A 161 7.74 14.80 9.42
C ASN A 161 6.31 14.26 9.24
N ILE A 162 6.10 13.36 8.28
CA ILE A 162 4.83 12.62 8.10
C ILE A 162 5.00 11.23 8.69
N TYR A 163 4.23 10.90 9.73
CA TYR A 163 4.49 9.73 10.56
C TYR A 163 3.44 8.63 10.44
N ARG A 164 3.72 7.48 11.05
CA ARG A 164 2.79 6.35 11.04
C ARG A 164 1.64 6.55 12.04
N LYS A 165 0.40 6.39 11.56
CA LYS A 165 -0.77 6.06 12.39
C LYS A 165 -1.25 4.66 12.05
N ASP A 166 -1.14 3.73 13.00
CA ASP A 166 -1.26 2.30 12.71
C ASP A 166 -2.70 1.87 12.40
N GLY A 167 -2.96 1.33 11.21
CA GLY A 167 -4.27 0.81 10.81
C GLY A 167 -4.56 -0.63 11.28
N LYS A 168 -3.60 -1.32 11.90
CA LYS A 168 -3.80 -2.67 12.48
C LYS A 168 -5.01 -2.74 13.40
N PHE A 169 -5.79 -3.82 13.41
CA PHE A 169 -7.04 -3.88 14.20
C PHE A 169 -8.12 -2.89 13.73
N TYR A 170 -8.05 -2.35 12.51
CA TYR A 170 -9.08 -1.48 11.93
C TYR A 170 -9.23 -1.71 10.43
N SER A 171 -8.36 -1.15 9.57
CA SER A 171 -8.34 -1.47 8.14
C SER A 171 -7.66 -2.81 7.89
N TYR A 172 -8.26 -3.64 7.04
CA TYR A 172 -7.71 -4.91 6.60
C TYR A 172 -8.14 -5.28 5.17
N VAL A 173 -7.32 -6.09 4.52
CA VAL A 173 -7.61 -6.73 3.23
C VAL A 173 -7.32 -8.23 3.31
N MET A 174 -8.06 -9.03 2.54
CA MET A 174 -7.76 -10.44 2.31
C MET A 174 -6.96 -10.55 1.03
N HIS A 175 -5.72 -11.00 1.12
CA HIS A 175 -4.81 -11.05 -0.01
C HIS A 175 -4.73 -12.48 -0.52
N LEU A 176 -5.08 -12.66 -1.79
CA LEU A 176 -5.01 -13.94 -2.47
C LEU A 176 -3.57 -14.45 -2.46
N HIS A 177 -3.41 -15.77 -2.36
CA HIS A 177 -2.09 -16.36 -2.45
C HIS A 177 -1.59 -16.29 -3.90
N HIS A 178 -0.37 -15.79 -4.09
CA HIS A 178 0.34 -15.84 -5.36
C HIS A 178 1.81 -16.18 -5.09
N LYS A 179 2.51 -16.66 -6.13
CA LYS A 179 3.96 -16.87 -6.07
C LYS A 179 4.66 -15.51 -5.98
N GLU A 180 5.73 -15.43 -5.19
CA GLU A 180 6.51 -14.20 -5.09
C GLU A 180 7.17 -13.87 -6.44
N ALA A 181 7.28 -12.57 -6.73
CA ALA A 181 7.97 -12.09 -7.92
C ALA A 181 9.49 -12.32 -7.80
N SER A 182 10.19 -12.28 -8.94
CA SER A 182 11.64 -12.41 -8.99
C SER A 182 12.34 -11.34 -8.15
N ARG A 183 13.37 -11.76 -7.39
CA ARG A 183 14.17 -10.89 -6.52
C ARG A 183 15.51 -10.47 -7.13
N LEU A 184 15.68 -10.62 -8.45
CA LEU A 184 16.94 -10.33 -9.14
C LEU A 184 17.49 -8.91 -8.86
N ASN A 185 16.61 -7.92 -8.68
CA ASN A 185 16.99 -6.52 -8.43
C ASN A 185 17.03 -6.14 -6.93
N GLU A 186 16.90 -7.10 -6.01
CA GLU A 186 16.80 -6.83 -4.57
C GLU A 186 18.04 -6.10 -4.03
N SER A 187 19.24 -6.43 -4.54
CA SER A 187 20.50 -5.78 -4.14
C SER A 187 20.57 -4.31 -4.56
N GLU A 188 20.18 -3.99 -5.79
CA GLU A 188 20.16 -2.62 -6.31
C GLU A 188 19.11 -1.76 -5.59
N ASN A 189 17.90 -2.30 -5.41
CA ASN A 189 16.84 -1.61 -4.68
C ASN A 189 17.22 -1.40 -3.21
N TYR A 190 17.95 -2.35 -2.61
CA TYR A 190 18.48 -2.19 -1.26
C TYR A 190 19.50 -1.07 -1.16
N ALA A 191 20.42 -0.94 -2.13
CA ALA A 191 21.39 0.16 -2.15
C ALA A 191 20.69 1.53 -2.24
N LYS A 192 19.67 1.66 -3.11
CA LYS A 192 18.84 2.88 -3.24
C LYS A 192 18.11 3.19 -1.93
N PHE A 193 17.44 2.20 -1.35
CA PHE A 193 16.71 2.35 -0.08
C PHE A 193 17.62 2.73 1.08
N LYS A 194 18.81 2.12 1.17
CA LYS A 194 19.80 2.41 2.20
C LYS A 194 20.25 3.87 2.16
N LEU A 195 20.44 4.43 0.96
CA LEU A 195 20.74 5.86 0.81
C LEU A 195 19.62 6.74 1.36
N SER A 196 18.36 6.43 1.06
CA SER A 196 17.21 7.18 1.61
C SER A 196 17.15 7.11 3.14
N LEU A 197 17.49 5.97 3.72
CA LEU A 197 17.52 5.75 5.16
C LEU A 197 18.67 6.50 5.85
N GLU A 198 19.88 6.41 5.32
CA GLU A 198 21.09 6.95 5.97
C GLU A 198 21.27 8.45 5.74
N LYS A 199 20.91 8.96 4.56
CA LYS A 199 21.08 10.38 4.20
C LYS A 199 19.86 11.24 4.54
N GLY A 200 18.78 10.65 5.06
CA GLY A 200 17.57 11.39 5.37
C GLY A 200 16.91 11.98 4.12
N THR A 201 16.95 11.28 2.99
CA THR A 201 16.37 11.77 1.74
C THR A 201 14.90 12.10 1.94
N THR A 202 14.47 13.28 1.49
CA THR A 202 13.09 13.78 1.62
C THR A 202 12.34 13.76 0.28
N PHE A 203 13.05 13.75 -0.84
CA PHE A 203 12.51 13.92 -2.18
C PHE A 203 13.25 13.02 -3.16
N CYS A 204 12.55 12.38 -4.10
CA CYS A 204 13.20 11.65 -5.20
C CYS A 204 13.25 12.50 -6.46
N THR A 205 14.33 12.39 -7.23
CA THR A 205 14.52 13.16 -8.47
C THR A 205 13.62 12.70 -9.60
N PHE A 206 13.33 11.40 -9.68
CA PHE A 206 12.47 10.80 -10.68
C PHE A 206 11.23 10.18 -10.00
N GLY A 207 10.06 10.79 -10.20
CA GLY A 207 8.86 10.49 -9.42
C GLY A 207 7.54 10.87 -10.10
N VAL A 208 6.55 11.31 -9.32
CA VAL A 208 5.20 11.62 -9.84
C VAL A 208 5.16 12.85 -10.74
N ASN A 209 6.00 13.84 -10.48
CA ASN A 209 6.04 15.08 -11.28
C ASN A 209 6.50 14.83 -12.72
N ASP A 210 7.20 13.73 -12.97
CA ASP A 210 7.62 13.32 -14.30
C ASP A 210 6.49 12.66 -15.10
N MET A 211 5.48 12.11 -14.42
CA MET A 211 4.32 11.49 -15.08
C MET A 211 3.35 12.54 -15.64
N ALA A 212 3.31 13.74 -15.05
CA ALA A 212 2.44 14.82 -15.51
C ALA A 212 2.90 15.43 -16.85
N LYS A 213 4.20 15.32 -17.16
CA LYS A 213 4.78 15.79 -18.43
C LYS A 213 4.39 14.88 -19.59
N GLU A 214 4.44 13.55 -19.40
CA GLU A 214 4.02 12.57 -20.41
C GLU A 214 2.53 12.68 -20.76
N SER A 215 1.66 13.06 -19.82
CA SER A 215 0.22 13.17 -20.08
C SER A 215 -0.17 14.37 -20.95
N ASN A 216 0.65 15.43 -21.02
CA ASN A 216 0.41 16.58 -21.87
C ASN A 216 0.90 16.39 -23.31
N GLU A 217 1.69 15.35 -23.59
CA GLU A 217 2.16 15.01 -24.94
C GLU A 217 1.22 14.03 -25.69
N LEU A 218 0.20 13.52 -24.99
CA LEU A 218 -0.76 12.52 -25.50
C LEU A 218 -2.19 13.09 -25.69
N ILE A 219 -2.34 14.43 -25.71
CA ILE A 219 -3.60 15.12 -26.03
C ILE A 219 -3.47 15.83 -27.37
#